data_AF-A0A4R7UDC1-F1
#
_entry.id   AF-A0A4R7UDC1-F1
#
_cell.length_a   1.000
_cell.length_b   1.000
_cell.length_c   1.000
_cell.angle_alpha   90.00
_cell.angle_beta   90.00
_cell.angle_gamma   90.00
#
_symmetry.space_group_name_H-M   'P 1'
#
loop_
_entity.id
_entity.type
_entity.pdbx_description
1 polymer ?
#
loop_
_entity_poly.entity_id
_entity_poly.type
_entity_poly.pdbx_seq_one_letter_code
_entity_poly.pdbx_strand_id
1 'polypeptide(L)'
;MKRIHKITIALSTSFAIVGTGYGIYILTNKQKQNNTLLENEILKPKQQKPILNELSIKRTDPFPILDASYFSKFVKENKYGEYFLDKKIIDEILKDIIRRFRNHKGKLDVDYEQIKDNEIILYFKYTLENDIRFKKYHIKV
;
A
#
# COMPACT_ATOMS: atom_id res chain seq x y z
N MET A 1 58.76 31.04 7.48
CA MET A 1 57.28 31.18 7.64
C MET A 1 56.45 30.59 6.48
N LYS A 2 56.83 30.74 5.20
CA LYS A 2 56.00 30.28 4.05
C LYS A 2 55.74 28.76 3.95
N ARG A 3 56.61 27.90 4.52
CA ARG A 3 56.43 26.42 4.49
C ARG A 3 55.40 25.91 5.50
N ILE A 4 55.34 26.52 6.69
CA ILE A 4 54.41 26.12 7.76
C ILE A 4 52.96 26.41 7.33
N HIS A 5 52.73 27.54 6.66
CA HIS A 5 51.40 27.93 6.18
C HIS A 5 50.82 26.96 5.12
N LYS A 6 51.67 26.42 4.23
CA LYS A 6 51.25 25.42 3.23
C LYS A 6 50.84 24.09 3.88
N ILE A 7 51.51 23.70 4.96
CA ILE A 7 51.21 22.47 5.71
C ILE A 7 49.87 22.63 6.46
N THR A 8 49.60 23.79 7.06
CA THR A 8 48.33 24.06 7.75
C THR A 8 47.12 24.05 6.79
N ILE A 9 47.29 24.58 5.58
CA ILE A 9 46.24 24.55 4.54
C ILE A 9 45.98 23.11 4.05
N ALA A 10 47.04 22.30 3.87
CA ALA A 10 46.89 20.90 3.47
C ALA A 10 46.20 20.03 4.55
N LEU A 11 46.50 20.28 5.82
CA LEU A 11 45.85 19.59 6.94
C LEU A 11 44.37 19.98 7.08
N SER A 12 44.05 21.29 7.05
CA SER A 12 42.65 21.75 7.17
C SER A 12 41.76 21.27 6.02
N THR A 13 42.27 21.24 4.79
CA THR A 13 41.53 20.70 3.63
C THR A 13 41.29 19.19 3.74
N SER A 14 42.26 18.43 4.28
CA SER A 14 42.09 17.00 4.51
C SER A 14 41.01 16.71 5.57
N PHE A 15 40.95 17.48 6.66
CA PHE A 15 39.90 17.36 7.67
C PHE A 15 38.51 17.73 7.13
N ALA A 16 38.41 18.74 6.27
CA ALA A 16 37.14 19.13 5.66
C ALA A 16 36.56 18.03 4.76
N ILE A 17 37.40 17.31 4.00
CA ILE A 17 36.99 16.22 3.11
C ILE A 17 36.49 15.01 3.92
N VAL A 18 37.18 14.65 5.01
CA VAL A 18 36.74 13.55 5.89
C VAL A 18 35.43 13.87 6.60
N GLY A 19 35.27 15.11 7.08
CA GLY A 19 34.05 15.55 7.75
C GLY A 19 32.83 15.59 6.83
N THR A 20 32.98 16.09 5.61
CA THR A 20 31.89 16.12 4.61
C THR A 20 31.50 14.72 4.15
N GLY A 21 32.46 13.82 3.93
CA GLY A 21 32.19 12.41 3.62
C GLY A 21 31.41 11.68 4.72
N TYR A 22 31.77 11.89 6.00
CA TYR A 22 31.06 11.29 7.14
C TYR A 22 29.62 11.84 7.29
N GLY A 23 29.42 13.13 7.01
CA GLY A 23 28.09 13.75 7.01
C GLY A 23 27.16 13.16 5.95
N ILE A 24 27.65 12.98 4.72
CA ILE A 24 26.88 12.37 3.61
C ILE A 24 26.55 10.91 3.93
N TYR A 25 27.50 10.15 4.52
CA TYR A 25 27.28 8.77 4.95
C TYR A 25 26.17 8.65 6.01
N ILE A 26 26.12 9.55 7.00
CA ILE A 26 25.05 9.54 8.02
C ILE A 26 23.70 9.89 7.41
N LEU A 27 23.63 10.89 6.54
CA LEU A 27 22.38 11.32 5.90
C LEU A 27 21.79 10.20 5.04
N THR A 28 22.62 9.54 4.23
CA THR A 28 22.18 8.42 3.37
C THR A 28 21.76 7.19 4.16
N ASN A 29 22.46 6.85 5.26
CA ASN A 29 22.07 5.72 6.11
C ASN A 29 20.79 5.99 6.92
N LYS A 30 20.55 7.23 7.37
CA LYS A 30 19.29 7.59 8.05
C LYS A 30 18.08 7.50 7.11
N GLN A 31 18.24 7.90 5.85
CA GLN A 31 17.16 7.78 4.86
C GLN A 31 16.84 6.31 4.55
N LYS A 32 17.86 5.44 4.53
CA LYS A 32 17.67 3.98 4.36
C LYS A 32 16.93 3.36 5.54
N GLN A 33 17.21 3.78 6.78
CA GLN A 33 16.49 3.30 7.98
C GLN A 33 15.00 3.68 7.98
N ASN A 34 14.63 4.88 7.52
CA ASN A 34 13.22 5.29 7.50
C ASN A 34 12.38 4.48 6.50
N ASN A 35 12.95 4.14 5.34
CA ASN A 35 12.28 3.28 4.36
C ASN A 35 12.18 1.83 4.86
N THR A 36 13.20 1.32 5.55
CA THR A 36 13.16 -0.01 6.16
C THR A 36 12.20 -0.08 7.36
N LEU A 37 11.97 1.01 8.10
CA LEU A 37 10.95 1.06 9.16
C LEU A 37 9.53 1.04 8.59
N LEU A 38 9.25 1.79 7.52
CA LEU A 38 7.97 1.73 6.80
C LEU A 38 7.72 0.34 6.18
N GLU A 39 8.74 -0.28 5.60
CA GLU A 39 8.62 -1.63 5.03
C GLU A 39 8.42 -2.72 6.10
N ASN A 40 9.01 -2.57 7.30
CA ASN A 40 8.83 -3.50 8.41
C ASN A 40 7.52 -3.30 9.20
N GLU A 41 6.88 -2.13 9.14
CA GLU A 41 5.54 -1.92 9.69
C GLU A 41 4.44 -2.47 8.76
N ILE A 42 4.69 -2.52 7.44
CA ILE A 42 3.74 -3.07 6.46
C ILE A 42 3.87 -4.61 6.33
N LEU A 43 5.06 -5.19 6.62
CA LEU A 43 5.34 -6.62 6.41
C LEU A 43 5.51 -7.47 7.69
N LYS A 44 5.29 -6.93 8.89
CA LYS A 44 5.10 -7.80 10.06
C LYS A 44 3.67 -8.32 10.07
N PRO A 45 3.38 -9.59 9.74
CA PRO A 45 2.13 -10.19 10.16
C PRO A 45 2.15 -10.14 11.70
N LYS A 46 1.31 -9.27 12.28
CA LYS A 46 0.93 -9.40 13.69
C LYS A 46 0.45 -10.84 13.83
N GLN A 47 1.28 -11.69 14.43
CA GLN A 47 0.85 -12.97 14.98
C GLN A 47 -0.16 -12.65 16.08
N GLN A 48 -1.39 -12.39 15.68
CA GLN A 48 -2.55 -12.53 16.55
C GLN A 48 -2.57 -14.00 16.92
N LYS A 49 -2.26 -14.26 18.19
CA LYS A 49 -2.55 -15.55 18.83
C LYS A 49 -3.97 -15.96 18.41
N PRO A 50 -4.20 -17.22 17.98
CA PRO A 50 -5.54 -17.68 17.71
C PRO A 50 -6.28 -17.71 19.06
N ILE A 51 -7.04 -16.66 19.34
CA ILE A 51 -8.08 -16.73 20.36
C ILE A 51 -9.17 -17.55 19.66
N LEU A 52 -9.09 -18.87 19.88
CA LEU A 52 -10.14 -19.83 19.58
C LEU A 52 -11.34 -19.48 20.45
N ASN A 53 -12.08 -18.45 20.05
CA ASN A 53 -13.45 -18.26 20.51
C ASN A 53 -14.33 -19.12 19.61
N GLU A 54 -14.48 -20.37 20.03
CA GLU A 54 -15.67 -21.19 19.75
C GLU A 54 -16.91 -20.42 20.20
N LEU A 55 -17.41 -19.55 19.33
CA LEU A 55 -18.79 -19.09 19.32
C LEU A 55 -19.11 -18.75 17.87
N SER A 56 -19.43 -19.81 17.15
CA SER A 56 -20.09 -19.85 15.85
C SER A 56 -21.44 -19.14 15.93
N ILE A 57 -21.42 -17.81 16.02
CA ILE A 57 -22.48 -16.99 15.48
C ILE A 57 -22.06 -16.80 14.04
N LYS A 58 -22.82 -17.36 13.09
CA LYS A 58 -22.74 -17.06 11.66
C LYS A 58 -22.87 -15.55 11.47
N ARG A 59 -21.79 -14.79 11.68
CA ARG A 59 -21.70 -13.39 11.29
C ARG A 59 -21.50 -13.42 9.79
N THR A 60 -22.59 -13.32 9.05
CA THR A 60 -22.60 -13.12 7.59
C THR A 60 -21.51 -12.12 7.25
N ASP A 61 -20.54 -12.51 6.41
CA ASP A 61 -19.47 -11.62 5.97
C ASP A 61 -20.14 -10.37 5.37
N PRO A 62 -19.91 -9.15 5.92
CA PRO A 62 -20.54 -7.95 5.39
C PRO A 62 -20.00 -7.59 4.01
N PHE A 63 -18.88 -8.18 3.57
CA PHE A 63 -18.30 -7.89 2.27
C PHE A 63 -18.99 -8.66 1.13
N PRO A 64 -19.28 -8.00 -0.01
CA PRO A 64 -19.85 -8.67 -1.16
C PRO A 64 -18.89 -9.71 -1.74
N ILE A 65 -19.43 -10.81 -2.23
CA ILE A 65 -18.67 -11.73 -3.07
C ILE A 65 -18.52 -11.07 -4.43
N LEU A 66 -17.32 -10.59 -4.73
CA LEU A 66 -16.96 -10.07 -6.05
C LEU A 66 -16.32 -11.21 -6.83
N ASP A 67 -17.11 -11.91 -7.64
CA ASP A 67 -16.68 -13.05 -8.44
C ASP A 67 -16.26 -12.64 -9.85
N ALA A 68 -15.61 -13.56 -10.58
CA ALA A 68 -15.17 -13.31 -11.96
C ALA A 68 -16.33 -12.95 -12.90
N SER A 69 -17.54 -13.48 -12.63
CA SER A 69 -18.74 -13.18 -13.41
C SER A 69 -19.16 -11.72 -13.30
N TYR A 70 -19.03 -11.12 -12.11
CA TYR A 70 -19.28 -9.69 -11.92
C TYR A 70 -18.34 -8.81 -12.76
N PHE A 71 -17.09 -9.24 -12.96
CA PHE A 71 -16.08 -8.44 -13.65
C PHE A 71 -16.06 -8.61 -15.17
N SER A 72 -16.59 -9.71 -15.70
CA SER A 72 -16.57 -10.02 -17.14
C SER A 72 -17.24 -8.94 -18.01
N LYS A 73 -18.29 -8.28 -17.51
CA LYS A 73 -18.99 -7.18 -18.21
C LYS A 73 -18.17 -5.91 -18.40
N PHE A 74 -17.02 -5.80 -17.75
CA PHE A 74 -16.12 -4.65 -17.82
C PHE A 74 -14.82 -4.93 -18.55
N VAL A 75 -14.64 -6.17 -19.00
CA VAL A 75 -13.56 -6.57 -19.88
C VAL A 75 -13.88 -6.08 -21.29
N LYS A 76 -12.99 -5.29 -21.86
CA LYS A 76 -13.08 -4.80 -23.24
C LYS A 76 -11.88 -5.26 -24.03
N GLU A 77 -12.07 -5.40 -25.33
CA GLU A 77 -11.03 -5.73 -26.30
C GLU A 77 -10.63 -4.45 -27.04
N ASN A 78 -9.32 -4.21 -27.18
CA ASN A 78 -8.81 -3.09 -27.95
C ASN A 78 -8.74 -3.42 -29.45
N LYS A 79 -8.32 -2.46 -30.27
CA LYS A 79 -8.18 -2.66 -31.74
C LYS A 79 -7.11 -3.70 -32.12
N TYR A 80 -6.29 -4.13 -31.16
CA TYR A 80 -5.20 -5.09 -31.33
C TYR A 80 -5.55 -6.48 -30.76
N GLY A 81 -6.77 -6.68 -30.25
CA GLY A 81 -7.21 -7.94 -29.66
C GLY A 81 -6.79 -8.17 -28.21
N GLU A 82 -6.27 -7.14 -27.53
CA GLU A 82 -5.85 -7.23 -26.13
C GLU A 82 -7.01 -6.86 -25.20
N TYR A 83 -7.18 -7.66 -24.15
CA TYR A 83 -8.19 -7.41 -23.13
C TYR A 83 -7.70 -6.41 -22.08
N PHE A 84 -8.55 -5.44 -21.77
CA PHE A 84 -8.30 -4.44 -20.75
C PHE A 84 -9.56 -4.18 -19.91
N LEU A 85 -9.38 -3.64 -18.71
CA LEU A 85 -10.46 -3.23 -17.84
C LEU A 85 -10.89 -1.81 -18.21
N ASP A 86 -12.16 -1.61 -18.54
CA ASP A 86 -12.69 -0.26 -18.76
C ASP A 86 -12.51 0.57 -17.46
N LYS A 87 -11.95 1.78 -17.55
CA LYS A 87 -11.76 2.67 -16.38
C LYS A 87 -13.06 2.95 -15.63
N LYS A 88 -14.22 2.89 -16.30
CA LYS A 88 -15.54 3.01 -15.67
C LYS A 88 -15.86 1.88 -14.68
N ILE A 89 -15.09 0.79 -14.70
CA ILE A 89 -15.25 -0.34 -13.80
C ILE A 89 -15.18 0.10 -12.34
N ILE A 90 -14.25 1.00 -12.00
CA ILE A 90 -14.04 1.46 -10.63
C ILE A 90 -15.30 2.16 -10.13
N ASP A 91 -15.84 3.09 -10.90
CA ASP A 91 -17.05 3.84 -10.52
C ASP A 91 -18.25 2.90 -10.31
N GLU A 92 -18.43 1.92 -11.19
CA GLU A 92 -19.52 0.95 -11.09
C GLU A 92 -19.34 -0.03 -9.93
N ILE A 93 -18.11 -0.47 -9.65
CA ILE A 93 -17.77 -1.24 -8.44
C ILE A 93 -18.11 -0.43 -7.19
N LEU A 94 -17.65 0.81 -7.11
CA LEU A 94 -17.87 1.67 -5.94
C LEU A 94 -19.37 1.91 -5.72
N LYS A 95 -20.14 2.20 -6.78
CA LYS A 95 -21.60 2.35 -6.70
C LYS A 95 -22.29 1.11 -6.16
N ASP A 96 -21.96 -0.08 -6.68
CA ASP A 96 -22.62 -1.31 -6.22
C ASP A 96 -22.30 -1.61 -4.76
N ILE A 97 -21.06 -1.35 -4.35
CA ILE A 97 -20.62 -1.56 -2.98
C ILE A 97 -21.30 -0.57 -2.04
N ILE A 98 -21.27 0.73 -2.35
CA ILE A 98 -21.98 1.75 -1.55
C ILE A 98 -23.46 1.41 -1.43
N ARG A 99 -24.10 0.95 -2.51
CA ARG A 99 -25.51 0.52 -2.50
C ARG A 99 -25.77 -0.61 -1.52
N ARG A 100 -24.90 -1.61 -1.45
CA ARG A 100 -25.01 -2.76 -0.52
C ARG A 100 -24.75 -2.35 0.93
N PHE A 101 -23.82 -1.44 1.14
CA PHE A 101 -23.45 -0.97 2.48
C PHE A 101 -24.36 0.15 3.02
N ARG A 102 -25.30 0.68 2.23
CA ARG A 102 -26.18 1.81 2.59
C ARG A 102 -26.94 1.62 3.92
N ASN A 103 -27.24 0.37 4.29
CA ASN A 103 -28.02 0.05 5.49
C ASN A 103 -27.17 -0.41 6.69
N HIS A 104 -25.84 -0.39 6.57
CA HIS A 104 -24.94 -0.83 7.62
C HIS A 104 -24.51 0.35 8.52
N LYS A 105 -24.51 0.16 9.84
CA LYS A 105 -24.18 1.20 10.84
C LYS A 105 -22.67 1.45 11.02
N GLY A 106 -21.88 1.29 9.96
CA GLY A 106 -20.41 1.39 10.02
C GLY A 106 -19.83 2.32 8.96
N LYS A 107 -18.53 2.59 9.10
CA LYS A 107 -17.75 3.35 8.12
C LYS A 107 -17.10 2.37 7.15
N LEU A 108 -17.38 2.53 5.87
CA LEU A 108 -16.69 1.83 4.79
C LEU A 108 -15.69 2.78 4.14
N ASP A 109 -14.41 2.48 4.27
CA ASP A 109 -13.34 3.10 3.50
C ASP A 109 -13.00 2.17 2.33
N VAL A 110 -12.95 2.73 1.12
CA VAL A 110 -12.61 2.01 -0.10
C VAL A 110 -11.46 2.71 -0.80
N ASP A 111 -10.45 1.94 -1.19
CA ASP A 111 -9.31 2.41 -1.96
C ASP A 111 -9.02 1.44 -3.11
N TYR A 112 -8.34 1.89 -4.15
CA TYR A 112 -7.97 1.06 -5.28
C TYR A 112 -6.62 1.44 -5.88
N GLU A 113 -5.96 0.44 -6.43
CA GLU A 113 -4.69 0.57 -7.11
C GLU A 113 -4.76 -0.12 -8.47
N GLN A 114 -4.50 0.63 -9.54
CA GLN A 114 -4.38 0.07 -10.88
C GLN A 114 -2.90 -0.27 -11.15
N ILE A 115 -2.58 -1.55 -11.21
CA ILE A 115 -1.20 -2.02 -11.48
C ILE A 115 -0.91 -1.96 -12.98
N LYS A 116 -1.88 -2.40 -13.80
CA LYS A 116 -1.81 -2.43 -15.28
C LYS A 116 -3.18 -2.17 -15.87
N ASP A 117 -3.26 -2.02 -17.19
CA ASP A 117 -4.54 -1.86 -17.91
C ASP A 117 -5.51 -3.05 -17.74
N ASN A 118 -4.99 -4.21 -17.34
CA ASN A 118 -5.77 -5.43 -17.09
C ASN A 118 -5.75 -5.89 -15.62
N GLU A 119 -5.23 -5.09 -14.69
CA GLU A 119 -5.00 -5.52 -13.31
C GLU A 119 -5.31 -4.41 -12.30
N ILE A 120 -6.25 -4.69 -11.40
CA ILE A 120 -6.72 -3.77 -10.37
C ILE A 120 -6.75 -4.48 -9.01
N ILE A 121 -6.31 -3.77 -7.98
CA ILE A 121 -6.46 -4.18 -6.59
C ILE A 121 -7.47 -3.25 -5.91
N LEU A 122 -8.43 -3.83 -5.20
CA LEU A 122 -9.37 -3.11 -4.36
C LEU A 122 -9.10 -3.41 -2.89
N TYR A 123 -9.11 -2.36 -2.09
CA TYR A 123 -8.95 -2.41 -0.64
C TYR A 123 -10.24 -1.92 0.03
N PHE A 124 -10.78 -2.76 0.90
CA PHE A 124 -11.94 -2.44 1.73
C PHE A 124 -11.54 -2.46 3.19
N LYS A 125 -11.94 -1.41 3.90
CA LYS A 125 -11.86 -1.34 5.36
C LYS A 125 -13.24 -0.97 5.89
N TYR A 126 -13.83 -1.88 6.65
CA TYR A 126 -15.10 -1.65 7.32
C TYR A 126 -14.88 -1.51 8.82
N THR A 127 -15.37 -0.42 9.39
CA THR A 127 -15.25 -0.11 10.82
C THR A 127 -16.64 -0.01 11.44
N LEU A 128 -16.94 -0.87 12.41
CA LEU A 128 -18.19 -0.84 13.17
C LEU A 128 -17.87 -0.91 14.66
N GLU A 129 -18.10 0.20 15.37
CA GLU A 129 -17.76 0.33 16.79
C GLU A 129 -16.29 -0.07 17.07
N ASN A 130 -16.06 -1.27 17.60
CA ASN A 130 -14.73 -1.81 17.91
C ASN A 130 -14.28 -2.96 16.96
N ASP A 131 -15.07 -3.31 15.95
CA ASP A 131 -14.73 -4.33 14.93
C ASP A 131 -14.21 -3.64 13.67
N ILE A 132 -12.95 -3.93 13.31
CA ILE A 132 -12.32 -3.45 12.07
C ILE A 132 -12.04 -4.68 11.21
N ARG A 133 -12.58 -4.67 10.00
CA ARG A 133 -12.38 -5.74 9.01
C ARG A 133 -11.75 -5.20 7.74
N PHE A 134 -10.84 -5.99 7.20
CA PHE A 134 -10.14 -5.70 5.96
C PHE A 134 -10.44 -6.77 4.92
N LYS A 135 -10.66 -6.36 3.67
CA LYS A 135 -10.80 -7.26 2.53
C LYS A 135 -10.04 -6.70 1.35
N LYS A 136 -9.30 -7.57 0.67
CA LYS A 136 -8.55 -7.25 -0.55
C LYS A 136 -9.10 -8.10 -1.68
N TYR A 137 -9.39 -7.46 -2.82
CA TYR A 137 -9.71 -8.16 -4.06
C TYR A 137 -8.64 -7.86 -5.08
N HIS A 138 -8.18 -8.91 -5.75
CA HIS A 138 -7.23 -8.81 -6.84
C HIS A 138 -7.94 -9.27 -8.11
N ILE A 139 -8.11 -8.32 -9.03
CA ILE A 139 -8.84 -8.52 -10.27
C ILE A 139 -7.81 -8.49 -11.38
N LYS A 140 -7.77 -9.57 -12.16
CA LYS A 140 -6.88 -9.72 -13.31
C LYS A 140 -7.67 -10.31 -14.48
N VAL A 141 -7.46 -9.73 -15.65
CA VAL A 141 -8.01 -10.18 -16.94
C VAL A 141 -6.89 -10.74 -17.79
#